data_AF-A0A8H2WDC7-F1
#
_entry.id   AF-A0A8H2WDC7-F1
#
_cell.length_a   1.000
_cell.length_b   1.000
_cell.length_c   1.000
_cell.angle_alpha   90.00
_cell.angle_beta   90.00
_cell.angle_gamma   90.00
#
_symmetry.space_group_name_H-M   'P 1'
#
loop_
_entity.id
_entity.type
_entity.pdbx_description
1 polymer ?
#
loop_
_entity_poly.entity_id
_entity_poly.type
_entity_poly.pdbx_seq_one_letter_code
_entity_poly.pdbx_strand_id
1 'polypeptide(L)'
;WHNDIHLNSNQTINKWASRFALGFSTSQPGLTFHPKNINFIGDIYANGKNKGSAASYEIMTDGCGFLNYTALKAVQENMAWENFPTCIQARIGGAKGLFMLHPRHRDPSEEPSIWLTSSQVKIQLNPNKEKWSPVHYVLDVLSGSLTPESSSITYEMIMRIQ
;
A
#
# COMPACT_ATOMS: atom_id res chain seq x y z
N TRP A 1 16.97 -9.17 -8.27
CA TRP A 1 16.41 -9.35 -6.91
C TRP A 1 15.26 -8.38 -6.63
N HIS A 2 15.47 -7.05 -6.71
CA HIS A 2 14.45 -6.05 -6.35
C HIS A 2 13.30 -5.92 -7.35
N ASN A 3 13.58 -5.99 -8.66
CA ASN A 3 12.59 -5.90 -9.73
C ASN A 3 12.99 -6.83 -10.89
N ASP A 4 12.74 -8.12 -10.73
CA ASP A 4 13.12 -9.14 -11.72
C ASP A 4 12.40 -8.91 -13.06
N ILE A 5 13.18 -8.76 -14.14
CA ILE A 5 12.65 -8.48 -15.47
C ILE A 5 11.86 -9.66 -16.05
N HIS A 6 12.18 -10.90 -15.67
CA HIS A 6 11.46 -12.08 -16.16
C HIS A 6 10.05 -12.15 -15.58
N LEU A 7 9.87 -11.72 -14.32
CA LEU A 7 8.57 -11.65 -13.66
C LEU A 7 7.76 -10.40 -14.06
N ASN A 8 8.42 -9.37 -14.57
CA ASN A 8 7.82 -8.06 -14.88
C ASN A 8 7.89 -7.70 -16.37
N SER A 9 8.10 -8.69 -17.24
CA SER A 9 8.28 -8.53 -18.69
C SER A 9 7.06 -7.95 -19.41
N ASN A 10 5.87 -8.06 -18.81
CA ASN A 10 4.63 -7.47 -19.33
C ASN A 10 4.56 -5.94 -19.13
N GLN A 11 5.52 -5.33 -18.42
CA GLN A 11 5.61 -3.88 -18.27
C GLN A 11 6.46 -3.27 -19.38
N THR A 12 6.16 -2.03 -19.78
CA THR A 12 7.08 -1.28 -20.64
C THR A 12 8.41 -1.06 -19.91
N ILE A 13 9.52 -0.99 -20.66
CA ILE A 13 10.85 -0.81 -20.08
C ILE A 13 10.95 0.45 -19.21
N ASN A 14 10.31 1.55 -19.64
CA ASN A 14 10.25 2.80 -18.87
C ASN A 14 9.50 2.62 -17.55
N LYS A 15 8.37 1.90 -17.57
CA LYS A 15 7.59 1.61 -16.36
C LYS A 15 8.41 0.74 -15.41
N TRP A 16 9.04 -0.31 -15.92
CA TRP A 16 9.91 -1.20 -15.16
C TRP A 16 11.08 -0.44 -14.52
N ALA A 17 11.82 0.37 -15.29
CA ALA A 17 12.95 1.15 -14.80
C ALA A 17 12.54 2.16 -13.71
N SER A 18 11.38 2.81 -13.87
CA SER A 18 10.86 3.74 -12.85
C SER A 18 10.57 3.09 -11.50
N ARG A 19 10.38 1.76 -11.43
CA ARG A 19 10.09 1.06 -10.18
C ARG A 19 11.30 0.88 -9.26
N PHE A 20 12.52 1.08 -9.74
CA PHE A 20 13.69 1.09 -8.86
C PHE A 20 13.62 2.22 -7.82
N ALA A 21 12.99 3.35 -8.14
CA ALA A 21 12.72 4.42 -7.18
C ALA A 21 11.87 3.97 -5.98
N LEU A 22 11.21 2.81 -6.07
CA LEU A 22 10.53 2.23 -4.92
C LEU A 22 11.48 1.83 -3.79
N GLY A 23 12.67 1.32 -4.15
CA GLY A 23 13.69 0.87 -3.19
C GLY A 23 14.60 1.99 -2.67
N PHE A 24 14.56 3.19 -3.27
CA PHE A 24 15.40 4.34 -2.89
C PHE A 24 14.63 5.45 -2.15
N SER A 25 13.39 5.20 -1.75
CA SER A 25 12.62 6.23 -1.05
C SER A 25 13.06 6.39 0.38
N THR A 26 12.92 7.61 0.89
CA THR A 26 13.04 7.94 2.31
C THR A 26 11.82 7.40 3.05
N SER A 27 11.86 6.12 3.42
CA SER A 27 10.88 5.46 4.28
C SER A 27 11.54 5.03 5.59
N GLN A 28 10.71 4.84 6.62
CA GLN A 28 11.13 4.28 7.89
C GLN A 28 10.57 2.85 8.02
N PRO A 29 11.36 1.87 8.48
CA PRO A 29 10.88 0.51 8.68
C PRO A 29 9.86 0.49 9.83
N GLY A 30 8.62 0.14 9.52
CA GLY A 30 7.51 0.13 10.46
C GLY A 30 7.28 -1.21 11.14
N LEU A 31 7.16 -2.29 10.37
CA LEU A 31 6.83 -3.62 10.90
C LEU A 31 7.24 -4.70 9.91
N THR A 32 7.73 -5.85 10.40
CA THR A 32 7.99 -7.03 9.57
C THR A 32 6.84 -8.03 9.70
N PHE A 33 6.29 -8.46 8.57
CA PHE A 33 5.20 -9.45 8.54
C PHE A 33 5.70 -10.87 8.35
N HIS A 34 5.00 -11.85 8.93
CA HIS A 34 5.15 -13.23 8.51
C HIS A 34 4.56 -13.41 7.10
N PRO A 35 5.16 -14.22 6.20
CA PRO A 35 4.64 -14.47 4.86
C PRO A 35 3.14 -14.80 4.83
N LYS A 36 2.68 -15.65 5.75
CA LYS A 36 1.27 -16.04 5.92
C LYS A 36 0.31 -14.86 6.15
N ASN A 37 0.77 -13.76 6.74
CA ASN A 37 -0.03 -12.59 7.11
C ASN A 37 -0.08 -11.50 6.02
N ILE A 38 0.56 -11.75 4.87
CA ILE A 38 0.50 -10.89 3.68
C ILE A 38 -0.54 -11.44 2.72
N ASN A 39 -1.70 -10.80 2.64
CA ASN A 39 -2.85 -11.25 1.88
C ASN A 39 -2.99 -10.45 0.59
N PHE A 40 -3.33 -11.11 -0.51
CA PHE A 40 -3.67 -10.46 -1.76
C PHE A 40 -5.17 -10.51 -1.98
N ILE A 41 -5.78 -9.37 -2.24
CA ILE A 41 -7.22 -9.22 -2.47
C ILE A 41 -7.50 -8.56 -3.82
N GLY A 42 -8.70 -8.80 -4.35
CA GLY A 42 -9.17 -8.10 -5.54
C GLY A 42 -9.47 -6.63 -5.24
N ASP A 43 -9.27 -5.77 -6.24
CA ASP A 43 -9.81 -4.42 -6.19
C ASP A 43 -11.34 -4.42 -6.26
N ILE A 44 -11.94 -3.36 -5.75
CA ILE A 44 -13.37 -3.08 -5.93
C ILE A 44 -13.52 -2.27 -7.21
N TYR A 45 -14.47 -2.66 -8.05
CA TYR A 45 -14.75 -2.00 -9.33
C TYR A 45 -16.12 -1.33 -9.32
N ALA A 46 -16.30 -0.33 -10.20
CA ALA A 46 -17.60 0.27 -10.45
C ALA A 46 -18.63 -0.79 -10.92
N ASN A 47 -19.92 -0.48 -10.77
CA ASN A 47 -20.99 -1.42 -11.10
C ASN A 47 -20.90 -1.89 -12.56
N GLY A 48 -21.03 -3.20 -12.79
CA GLY A 48 -20.90 -3.81 -14.12
C GLY A 48 -19.46 -3.89 -14.66
N LYS A 49 -18.45 -3.47 -13.90
CA LYS A 49 -17.03 -3.55 -14.29
C LYS A 49 -16.29 -4.63 -13.52
N ASN A 50 -15.22 -5.12 -14.13
CA ASN A 50 -14.31 -6.09 -13.54
C ASN A 50 -12.86 -5.78 -13.98
N LYS A 51 -11.91 -6.54 -13.46
CA LYS A 51 -10.47 -6.36 -13.75
C LYS A 51 -10.11 -6.28 -15.24
N GLY A 52 -10.81 -7.02 -16.10
CA GLY A 52 -10.55 -7.07 -17.54
C GLY A 52 -11.22 -5.96 -18.34
N SER A 53 -12.23 -5.30 -17.78
CA SER A 53 -13.07 -4.33 -18.49
C SER A 53 -13.06 -2.91 -17.88
N ALA A 54 -12.50 -2.76 -16.68
CA ALA A 54 -12.43 -1.50 -15.96
C ALA A 54 -11.28 -0.63 -16.50
N ALA A 55 -11.59 0.62 -16.84
CA ALA A 55 -10.59 1.67 -16.93
C ALA A 55 -10.07 2.04 -15.54
N SER A 56 -8.93 2.72 -15.45
CA SER A 56 -8.31 3.05 -14.15
C SER A 56 -9.23 3.84 -13.20
N TYR A 57 -10.04 4.77 -13.73
CA TYR A 57 -11.00 5.56 -12.93
C TYR A 57 -12.22 4.76 -12.45
N GLU A 58 -12.39 3.52 -12.93
CA GLU A 58 -13.46 2.60 -12.53
C GLU A 58 -13.00 1.63 -11.44
N ILE A 59 -11.75 1.76 -10.98
CA ILE A 59 -11.17 1.02 -9.85
C ILE A 59 -11.38 1.83 -8.58
N MET A 60 -12.34 1.44 -7.75
CA MET A 60 -12.79 2.18 -6.57
C MET A 60 -11.81 2.07 -5.38
N THR A 61 -10.82 1.18 -5.47
CA THR A 61 -9.77 0.98 -4.46
C THR A 61 -8.37 1.17 -5.02
N ASP A 62 -8.21 1.93 -6.12
CA ASP A 62 -6.90 2.12 -6.76
C ASP A 62 -5.86 2.64 -5.74
N GLY A 63 -4.83 1.83 -5.51
CA GLY A 63 -3.74 2.19 -4.62
C GLY A 63 -4.09 2.10 -3.13
N CYS A 64 -5.24 1.54 -2.75
CA CYS A 64 -5.67 1.44 -1.36
C CYS A 64 -5.82 -0.02 -0.91
N GLY A 65 -5.30 -0.33 0.28
CA GLY A 65 -5.34 -1.64 0.91
C GLY A 65 -5.60 -1.51 2.41
N PHE A 66 -5.39 -2.58 3.17
CA PHE A 66 -5.72 -2.61 4.59
C PHE A 66 -4.60 -3.14 5.48
N LEU A 67 -4.60 -2.66 6.73
CA LEU A 67 -3.87 -3.20 7.86
C LEU A 67 -4.87 -3.50 8.98
N ASN A 68 -4.67 -4.59 9.71
CA ASN A 68 -5.50 -4.84 10.90
C ASN A 68 -5.10 -3.91 12.05
N TYR A 69 -5.91 -3.91 13.10
CA TYR A 69 -5.67 -3.06 14.27
C TYR A 69 -4.29 -3.29 14.88
N THR A 70 -3.87 -4.54 15.06
CA THR A 70 -2.58 -4.88 15.70
C THR A 70 -1.39 -4.43 14.85
N ALA A 71 -1.48 -4.50 13.51
CA ALA A 71 -0.43 -3.96 12.65
C ALA A 71 -0.32 -2.43 12.73
N LEU A 72 -1.43 -1.70 12.71
CA LEU A 72 -1.41 -0.23 12.86
C LEU A 72 -0.94 0.20 14.25
N LYS A 73 -1.29 -0.57 15.28
CA LYS A 73 -0.83 -0.32 16.65
C LYS A 73 0.68 -0.50 16.77
N ALA A 74 1.22 -1.58 16.21
CA ALA A 74 2.66 -1.81 16.17
C ALA A 74 3.39 -0.71 15.38
N VAL A 75 2.83 -0.25 14.25
CA VAL A 75 3.39 0.88 13.50
C VAL A 75 3.37 2.17 14.33
N GLN A 76 2.27 2.47 15.02
CA GLN A 76 2.17 3.62 15.91
C GLN A 76 3.31 3.62 16.94
N GLU A 77 3.51 2.48 17.61
CA GLU A 77 4.54 2.31 18.65
C GLU A 77 5.95 2.46 18.07
N ASN A 78 6.24 1.79 16.96
CA ASN A 78 7.55 1.83 16.32
C ASN A 78 7.91 3.21 15.75
N MET A 79 6.90 3.99 15.34
CA MET A 79 7.08 5.36 14.85
C MET A 79 7.00 6.41 15.97
N ALA A 80 6.78 5.97 17.23
CA ALA A 80 6.55 6.85 18.38
C ALA A 80 5.45 7.91 18.14
N TRP A 81 4.38 7.53 17.43
CA TRP A 81 3.25 8.42 17.20
C TRP A 81 2.37 8.53 18.44
N GLU A 82 2.01 9.76 18.81
CA GLU A 82 1.13 10.03 19.96
C GLU A 82 -0.27 9.44 19.74
N ASN A 83 -0.81 9.60 18.54
CA ASN A 83 -2.16 9.20 18.19
C ASN A 83 -2.18 7.93 17.32
N PHE A 84 -3.20 7.09 17.52
CA PHE A 84 -3.42 5.91 16.72
C PHE A 84 -3.80 6.30 15.26
N PRO A 85 -3.07 5.81 14.24
CA PRO A 85 -3.35 6.12 12.85
C PRO A 85 -4.50 5.26 12.31
N THR A 86 -5.45 5.86 11.59
CA THR A 86 -6.48 5.11 10.85
C THR A 86 -6.08 4.80 9.41
N CYS A 87 -5.04 5.49 8.91
CA CYS A 87 -4.48 5.30 7.58
C CYS A 87 -2.98 5.66 7.59
N ILE A 88 -2.19 4.95 6.80
CA ILE A 88 -0.78 5.28 6.54
C ILE A 88 -0.48 5.18 5.05
N GLN A 89 0.51 5.94 4.59
CA GLN A 89 1.14 5.73 3.29
C GLN A 89 2.38 4.87 3.47
N ALA A 90 2.46 3.74 2.77
CA ALA A 90 3.57 2.80 2.94
C ALA A 90 3.88 2.01 1.67
N ARG A 91 4.91 1.17 1.76
CA ARG A 91 5.36 0.23 0.72
C ARG A 91 5.74 -1.09 1.37
N ILE A 92 5.56 -2.17 0.62
CA ILE A 92 5.91 -3.53 1.07
C ILE A 92 5.81 -4.47 -0.12
N GLY A 93 6.72 -5.44 -0.25
CA GLY A 93 6.58 -6.55 -1.21
C GLY A 93 6.29 -6.12 -2.66
N GLY A 94 6.86 -5.01 -3.12
CA GLY A 94 6.61 -4.47 -4.46
C GLY A 94 5.30 -3.67 -4.62
N ALA A 95 4.50 -3.57 -3.57
CA ALA A 95 3.30 -2.74 -3.48
C ALA A 95 3.60 -1.34 -2.92
N LYS A 96 2.81 -0.36 -3.35
CA LYS A 96 2.82 1.02 -2.84
C LYS A 96 1.41 1.57 -2.79
N GLY A 97 1.07 2.29 -1.73
CA GLY A 97 -0.21 2.96 -1.64
C GLY A 97 -0.56 3.46 -0.25
N LEU A 98 -1.86 3.63 -0.04
CA LEU A 98 -2.48 3.88 1.25
C LEU A 98 -2.93 2.56 1.88
N PHE A 99 -2.80 2.47 3.19
CA PHE A 99 -3.25 1.33 3.98
C PHE A 99 -4.12 1.83 5.11
N MET A 100 -5.40 1.46 5.06
CA MET A 100 -6.41 1.87 6.04
C MET A 100 -6.64 0.79 7.09
N LEU A 101 -7.17 1.17 8.24
CA LEU A 101 -7.64 0.22 9.25
C LEU A 101 -8.70 -0.71 8.66
N HIS A 102 -8.47 -2.02 8.77
CA HIS A 102 -9.39 -3.03 8.26
C HIS A 102 -10.76 -2.91 8.95
N PRO A 103 -11.88 -2.95 8.20
CA PRO A 103 -13.21 -2.76 8.77
C PRO A 103 -13.63 -3.90 9.71
N ARG A 104 -13.06 -5.10 9.55
CA ARG A 104 -13.46 -6.33 10.28
C ARG A 104 -12.37 -6.96 11.15
N HIS A 105 -11.10 -6.60 10.95
CA HIS A 105 -9.96 -7.24 11.63
C HIS A 105 -9.43 -6.25 12.66
N ARG A 106 -10.14 -6.19 13.79
CA ARG A 106 -9.94 -5.19 14.84
C ARG A 106 -9.67 -5.79 16.21
N ASP A 107 -9.60 -7.11 16.30
CA ASP A 107 -9.31 -7.81 17.55
C ASP A 107 -7.82 -7.63 17.91
N PRO A 108 -7.50 -7.08 19.10
CA PRO A 108 -6.13 -6.89 19.56
C PRO A 108 -5.33 -8.19 19.76
N SER A 109 -5.99 -9.35 19.78
CA SER A 109 -5.33 -10.67 19.89
C SER A 109 -4.90 -11.26 18.54
N GLU A 110 -5.32 -10.67 17.42
CA GLU A 110 -4.92 -11.12 16.08
C GLU A 110 -3.44 -10.81 15.79
N GLU A 111 -2.77 -11.70 15.06
CA GLU A 111 -1.44 -11.40 14.53
C GLU A 111 -1.49 -10.22 13.54
N PRO A 112 -0.47 -9.34 13.53
CA PRO A 112 -0.38 -8.26 12.55
C PRO A 112 -0.47 -8.78 11.12
N SER A 113 -1.40 -8.22 10.36
CA SER A 113 -1.73 -8.64 9.00
C SER A 113 -1.99 -7.48 8.06
N ILE A 114 -1.75 -7.73 6.77
CA ILE A 114 -1.89 -6.75 5.69
C ILE A 114 -2.64 -7.36 4.49
N TRP A 115 -3.44 -6.54 3.81
CA TRP A 115 -4.15 -6.89 2.59
C TRP A 115 -3.78 -5.92 1.47
N LEU A 116 -3.19 -6.46 0.41
CA LEU A 116 -2.72 -5.74 -0.76
C LEU A 116 -3.73 -5.91 -1.90
N THR A 117 -4.20 -4.80 -2.46
CA THR A 117 -5.01 -4.83 -3.68
C THR A 117 -4.12 -4.97 -4.92
N SER A 118 -4.69 -5.50 -6.01
CA SER A 118 -3.92 -5.75 -7.22
C SER A 118 -3.38 -4.47 -7.86
N SER A 119 -4.12 -3.36 -7.73
CA SER A 119 -3.71 -2.03 -8.16
C SER A 119 -2.48 -1.51 -7.39
N GLN A 120 -2.26 -1.91 -6.14
CA GLN A 120 -1.09 -1.48 -5.36
C GLN A 120 0.22 -2.16 -5.81
N VAL A 121 0.17 -3.39 -6.30
CA VAL A 121 1.35 -4.20 -6.66
C VAL A 121 1.99 -3.67 -7.95
N LYS A 122 3.17 -3.06 -7.83
CA LYS A 122 3.90 -2.45 -8.96
C LYS A 122 5.05 -3.32 -9.45
N ILE A 123 5.58 -4.19 -8.60
CA ILE A 123 6.63 -5.15 -8.89
C ILE A 123 6.10 -6.54 -8.53
N GLN A 124 6.09 -7.45 -9.51
CA GLN A 124 5.78 -8.86 -9.28
C GLN A 124 7.02 -9.55 -8.69
N LEU A 125 6.83 -10.17 -7.53
CA LEU A 125 7.83 -10.98 -6.84
C LEU A 125 7.57 -12.47 -7.08
N ASN A 126 8.38 -13.35 -6.47
CA ASN A 126 8.17 -14.78 -6.55
C ASN A 126 6.73 -15.14 -6.08
N PRO A 127 5.96 -15.95 -6.83
CA PRO A 127 4.61 -16.34 -6.39
C PRO A 127 4.60 -17.06 -5.03
N ASN A 128 5.67 -17.78 -4.70
CA ASN A 128 5.88 -18.33 -3.38
C ASN A 128 6.49 -17.26 -2.46
N LYS A 129 5.67 -16.75 -1.54
CA LYS A 129 6.07 -15.75 -0.55
C LYS A 129 7.28 -16.20 0.27
N GLU A 130 7.41 -17.47 0.62
CA GLU A 130 8.54 -18.00 1.42
C GLU A 130 9.91 -17.83 0.75
N LYS A 131 9.92 -17.62 -0.58
CA LYS A 131 11.14 -17.36 -1.35
C LYS A 131 11.48 -15.88 -1.44
N TRP A 132 10.72 -15.00 -0.81
CA TRP A 132 11.03 -13.58 -0.81
C TRP A 132 12.24 -13.28 0.06
N SER A 133 13.02 -12.28 -0.33
CA SER A 133 14.05 -11.72 0.53
C SER A 133 13.44 -11.11 1.79
N PRO A 134 14.12 -11.16 2.95
CA PRO A 134 13.60 -10.59 4.21
C PRO A 134 13.08 -9.15 4.10
N VAL A 135 13.72 -8.33 3.26
CA VAL A 135 13.34 -6.92 3.05
C VAL A 135 11.94 -6.75 2.45
N HIS A 136 11.42 -7.75 1.72
CA HIS A 136 10.10 -7.65 1.09
C HIS A 136 8.95 -7.84 2.09
N TYR A 137 9.25 -8.32 3.31
CA TYR A 137 8.27 -8.45 4.38
C TYR A 137 8.22 -7.23 5.30
N VAL A 138 9.13 -6.28 5.12
CA VAL A 138 9.18 -5.05 5.90
C VAL A 138 8.22 -4.03 5.31
N LEU A 139 7.40 -3.44 6.18
CA LEU A 139 6.53 -2.33 5.86
C LEU A 139 7.32 -1.03 5.96
N ASP A 140 7.63 -0.45 4.82
CA ASP A 140 8.30 0.83 4.69
C ASP A 140 7.29 1.97 4.76
N VAL A 141 7.21 2.65 5.91
CA VAL A 141 6.25 3.72 6.19
C VAL A 141 6.79 5.06 5.69
N LEU A 142 5.96 5.81 4.98
CA LEU A 142 6.28 7.13 4.44
C LEU A 142 5.64 8.26 5.27
N SER A 143 4.37 8.08 5.63
CA SER A 143 3.61 9.04 6.42
C SER A 143 2.41 8.36 7.09
N GLY A 144 1.93 8.95 8.18
CA GLY A 144 0.70 8.55 8.87
C GLY A 144 -0.40 9.59 8.72
N SER A 145 -1.65 9.22 9.05
CA SER A 145 -2.75 10.16 9.21
C SER A 145 -2.49 11.06 10.43
N LEU A 146 -2.15 12.33 10.18
CA LEU A 146 -1.97 13.36 11.21
C LEU A 146 -3.28 14.11 11.45
N THR A 147 -3.36 14.81 12.58
CA THR A 147 -4.46 15.75 12.87
C THR A 147 -4.57 16.77 11.74
N PRO A 148 -5.75 16.94 11.11
CA PRO A 148 -5.92 17.90 10.03
C PRO A 148 -5.66 19.32 10.53
N GLU A 149 -4.81 20.07 9.82
CA GLU A 149 -4.69 21.51 9.98
C GLU A 149 -5.58 22.22 8.95
N SER A 150 -5.97 23.47 9.26
CA SER A 150 -6.82 24.25 8.35
C SER A 150 -6.11 24.51 7.01
N SER A 151 -6.74 24.14 5.91
CA SER A 151 -6.25 24.44 4.55
C SER A 151 -7.04 25.58 3.92
N SER A 152 -6.37 26.48 3.19
CA SER A 152 -7.02 27.52 2.39
C SER A 152 -7.38 27.02 0.99
N ILE A 153 -8.37 27.68 0.36
CA ILE A 153 -8.72 27.41 -1.04
C ILE A 153 -7.58 27.94 -1.93
N THR A 154 -7.08 27.08 -2.82
CA THR A 154 -6.03 27.46 -3.76
C THR A 154 -6.63 28.17 -4.97
N TYR A 155 -5.85 29.06 -5.60
CA TYR A 155 -6.25 29.78 -6.81
C TYR A 155 -6.71 28.84 -7.94
N GLU A 156 -6.04 27.69 -8.09
CA GLU A 156 -6.41 26.65 -9.05
C GLU A 156 -7.85 26.13 -8.87
N MET A 157 -8.33 26.02 -7.63
CA MET A 157 -9.72 25.62 -7.37
C MET A 157 -10.69 26.74 -7.76
N ILE A 158 -10.35 28.00 -7.50
CA ILE A 158 -11.19 29.16 -7.84
C ILE A 158 -11.39 29.23 -9.36
N MET A 159 -10.31 29.07 -10.13
CA MET A 159 -10.35 29.13 -11.60
C MET A 159 -11.20 28.03 -12.24
N ARG A 160 -11.42 26.90 -11.57
CA ARG A 160 -12.22 25.77 -12.09
C ARG A 160 -13.70 25.81 -11.69
N ILE A 161 -14.08 26.73 -10.80
CA ILE A 161 -15.47 26.90 -10.33
C ILE A 161 -16.21 27.95 -11.18
N GLN A 162 -15.48 28.81 -11.91
CA GLN A 162 -16.04 29.76 -12.88
C GLN A 162 -16.40 29.10 -14.20
#